data_AF-A0A2A6PI89-F1
#
_entry.id   AF-A0A2A6PI89-F1
#
_cell.length_a   1.000
_cell.length_b   1.000
_cell.length_c   1.000
_cell.angle_alpha   90.00
_cell.angle_beta   90.00
_cell.angle_gamma   90.00
#
_symmetry.space_group_name_H-M   'P 1'
#
loop_
_entity.id
_entity.type
_entity.pdbx_description
1 polymer ?
#
loop_
_entity_poly.entity_id
_entity_poly.type
_entity_poly.pdbx_seq_one_letter_code
_entity_poly.pdbx_strand_id
1 'polypeptide(L)' 'MATTVRAEKVGTQMSDGDIESALGVACELLEMTHEAIIRLIIREWLEEYGLLPIHDLDEGSETEESA' A
#
# COMPACT_ATOMS: atom_id res chain seq x y z
N MET A 1 -24.96 -20.18 -38.81
CA MET A 1 -24.73 -20.71 -37.44
C MET A 1 -23.74 -19.77 -36.76
N ALA A 2 -24.22 -18.74 -36.07
CA ALA A 2 -23.35 -17.79 -35.39
C ALA A 2 -23.07 -18.31 -33.98
N THR A 3 -21.85 -18.80 -33.75
CA THR A 3 -21.40 -19.17 -32.41
C THR A 3 -20.98 -17.89 -31.70
N THR A 4 -21.83 -17.41 -30.80
CA THR A 4 -21.49 -16.32 -29.88
C THR A 4 -20.44 -16.85 -28.90
N VAL A 5 -19.21 -16.36 -29.02
CA VAL A 5 -18.17 -16.53 -28.00
C VAL A 5 -18.64 -15.77 -26.76
N ARG A 6 -19.13 -16.50 -25.76
CA ARG A 6 -19.44 -15.95 -24.44
C ARG A 6 -18.10 -15.55 -23.82
N ALA A 7 -17.82 -14.25 -23.82
CA ALA A 7 -16.75 -13.68 -23.02
C ALA A 7 -17.12 -13.91 -21.54
N GLU A 8 -16.59 -14.98 -20.94
CA GLU A 8 -16.56 -15.12 -19.49
C GLU A 8 -15.60 -14.08 -18.94
N LYS A 9 -16.15 -12.93 -18.55
CA LYS A 9 -15.47 -12.01 -17.64
C LYS A 9 -15.40 -12.72 -16.29
N VAL A 10 -14.32 -13.47 -16.06
CA VAL A 10 -13.90 -13.90 -14.71
C VAL A 10 -13.49 -12.62 -13.99
N GLY A 11 -14.49 -11.90 -13.48
CA GLY A 11 -14.27 -11.03 -12.34
C GLY A 11 -14.11 -11.95 -11.15
N THR A 12 -12.87 -12.36 -10.84
CA THR A 12 -12.55 -12.86 -9.51
C THR A 12 -12.93 -11.74 -8.56
N GLN A 13 -14.10 -11.86 -7.95
CA GLN A 13 -14.49 -11.01 -6.86
C GLN A 13 -13.52 -11.35 -5.73
N MET A 14 -12.55 -10.48 -5.48
CA MET A 14 -11.68 -10.62 -4.31
C MET A 14 -12.59 -10.61 -3.09
N SER A 15 -12.60 -11.74 -2.39
CA SER A 15 -13.21 -11.88 -1.08
C SER A 15 -12.28 -11.30 -0.03
N ASP A 16 -12.80 -10.91 1.13
CA ASP A 16 -11.99 -10.49 2.29
C ASP A 16 -10.95 -11.57 2.64
N GLY A 17 -11.30 -12.86 2.45
CA GLY A 17 -10.38 -13.98 2.65
C GLY A 17 -9.20 -14.03 1.67
N ASP A 18 -9.36 -13.49 0.46
CA ASP A 18 -8.26 -13.39 -0.52
C ASP A 18 -7.26 -12.32 -0.08
N ILE A 19 -7.74 -11.23 0.53
CA ILE A 19 -6.91 -10.16 1.09
C ILE A 19 -6.11 -10.67 2.29
N GLU A 20 -6.77 -11.34 3.24
CA GLU A 20 -6.10 -11.93 4.42
C GLU A 20 -5.03 -12.95 4.00
N SER A 21 -5.32 -13.79 2.99
CA SER A 21 -4.36 -14.76 2.47
C SER A 21 -3.15 -14.09 1.82
N ALA A 22 -3.37 -13.06 0.99
CA ALA A 22 -2.29 -12.31 0.36
C ALA A 22 -1.42 -11.58 1.39
N LEU A 23 -2.04 -11.05 2.44
CA LEU A 23 -1.33 -10.37 3.52
C LEU A 23 -0.53 -11.35 4.39
N GLY A 24 -1.05 -12.56 4.62
CA GLY A 24 -0.31 -13.65 5.25
C GLY A 24 0.94 -14.05 4.46
N VAL A 25 0.79 -14.22 3.14
CA VAL A 25 1.93 -14.49 2.24
C VAL A 25 2.97 -13.36 2.30
N ALA A 26 2.54 -12.10 2.34
CA ALA A 26 3.45 -10.97 2.48
C ALA A 26 4.20 -11.00 3.84
N CYS A 27 3.55 -11.40 4.93
CA CYS A 27 4.17 -11.57 6.24
C CYS A 27 5.29 -12.59 6.20
N GLU A 28 5.05 -13.73 5.57
CA GLU A 28 6.04 -14.80 5.42
C GLU A 28 7.21 -14.37 4.53
N LEU A 29 6.94 -13.72 3.39
CA LEU A 29 7.96 -13.31 2.43
C LEU A 29 8.89 -12.21 2.95
N LEU A 30 8.35 -11.28 3.73
CA LEU A 30 9.11 -10.14 4.24
C LEU A 30 9.65 -10.38 5.65
N GLU A 31 9.33 -11.53 6.27
CA GLU A 31 9.64 -11.85 7.67
C GLU A 31 9.17 -10.75 8.63
N MET A 32 8.01 -10.14 8.32
CA MET A 32 7.44 -9.03 9.06
C MET A 32 6.13 -9.43 9.73
N THR A 33 5.77 -8.72 10.80
CA THR A 33 4.46 -8.90 11.42
C THR A 33 3.36 -8.29 10.55
N HIS A 34 2.15 -8.83 10.70
CA HIS A 34 0.94 -8.35 10.03
C HIS A 34 0.73 -6.83 10.20
N GLU A 35 0.91 -6.33 11.42
CA GLU A 35 0.82 -4.90 11.73
C GLU A 35 1.88 -4.07 11.00
N ALA A 36 3.12 -4.58 10.92
CA ALA A 36 4.21 -3.87 10.26
C ALA A 36 3.97 -3.77 8.74
N ILE A 37 3.41 -4.80 8.11
CA ILE A 37 3.08 -4.77 6.68
C ILE A 37 1.89 -3.86 6.40
N ILE A 38 0.82 -3.91 7.20
CA ILE A 38 -0.31 -2.98 7.02
C ILE A 38 0.19 -1.54 7.13
N ARG A 39 1.06 -1.25 8.11
CA ARG A 39 1.66 0.08 8.28
C ARG A 39 2.53 0.47 7.08
N LEU A 40 3.27 -0.47 6.49
CA LEU A 40 4.07 -0.25 5.29
C LEU A 40 3.18 0.09 4.09
N ILE A 41 2.17 -0.73 3.81
CA ILE A 41 1.23 -0.54 2.69
C ILE A 41 0.53 0.82 2.81
N ILE A 42 0.01 1.17 4.00
CA ILE A 42 -0.66 2.45 4.22
C ILE A 42 0.31 3.62 4.07
N ARG A 43 1.55 3.49 4.54
CA ARG A 43 2.58 4.53 4.38
C ARG A 43 2.88 4.78 2.91
N GLU A 44 3.20 3.72 2.16
CA GLU A 44 3.50 3.84 0.72
C GLU A 44 2.33 4.45 -0.04
N TRP A 45 1.10 4.04 0.29
CA TRP A 45 -0.11 4.61 -0.31
C TRP A 45 -0.27 6.10 0.04
N LEU A 46 -0.05 6.51 1.29
CA LEU A 46 -0.15 7.92 1.66
C LEU A 46 1.00 8.77 1.06
N GLU A 47 2.19 8.21 0.87
CA GLU A 47 3.32 8.86 0.20
C GLU A 47 3.03 9.06 -1.30
N GLU A 48 2.50 8.05 -1.99
CA GLU A 48 2.13 8.13 -3.41
C GLU A 48 1.11 9.24 -3.68
N TYR A 49 0.16 9.44 -2.75
CA TYR A 49 -0.87 10.46 -2.87
C TYR A 49 -0.45 11.83 -2.30
N GLY A 50 0.79 11.98 -1.82
CA GLY A 50 1.30 13.22 -1.23
C GLY A 50 0.56 13.64 0.04
N LEU A 51 -0.08 12.69 0.73
CA LEU A 51 -0.85 12.89 1.95
C LEU A 51 0.03 12.77 3.21
N LEU A 52 1.18 12.11 3.10
CA LEU A 52 2.22 12.23 4.10
C LEU A 52 3.03 13.49 3.79
N PRO A 53 3.22 14.41 4.77
CA PRO A 53 4.26 15.40 4.63
C PRO A 53 5.57 14.61 4.51
N ILE A 54 6.13 14.58 3.30
CA ILE A 54 7.55 14.36 3.13
C ILE A 54 8.12 15.54 3.90
N HIS A 55 8.51 15.34 5.15
CA HIS A 55 9.46 16.27 5.75
C HIS A 55 10.69 16.11 4.88
N ASP A 56 10.78 16.96 3.85
CA ASP A 56 12.06 17.46 3.39
C ASP A 56 12.80 17.79 4.68
N LEU A 57 13.73 16.90 4.99
CA LEU A 57 14.87 17.04 5.88
C LEU A 57 14.78 18.29 6.76
N ASP A 58 14.58 18.07 8.06
CA ASP A 58 15.04 18.97 9.11
C ASP A 58 16.56 19.20 8.95
N GLU A 59 16.95 19.98 7.94
CA GLU A 59 18.33 20.29 7.63
C GLU A 59 18.37 21.73 7.12
N GLY A 60 18.28 22.66 8.07
CA GLY A 60 18.67 24.05 7.81
C GLY A 60 17.74 25.14 8.31
N SER A 61 17.00 24.96 9.40
CA SER A 61 16.49 26.12 10.15
C SER A 61 17.35 26.40 11.38
N GLU A 62 18.65 26.65 11.13
CA GLU A 62 19.44 27.52 11.98
C GLU A 62 18.86 28.94 11.87
N THR A 63 17.73 29.19 12.51
CA THR A 63 17.38 30.57 12.86
C THR A 63 17.96 30.80 14.25
N GLU A 64 19.22 31.24 14.26
CA GLU A 64 19.73 32.04 15.36
C GLU A 64 18.80 33.25 15.52
N GLU A 65 17.78 33.13 16.38
CA GLU A 65 17.07 34.30 16.88
C GLU A 65 17.99 34.99 17.89
N SER A 66 18.86 35.85 17.36
CA SER A 66 19.43 36.96 18.13
C SER A 66 18.43 38.12 18.12
N ALA A 67 17.79 38.40 19.26
CA ALA A 67 17.33 39.73 19.68
C ALA A 67 16.96 39.75 21.17
#